data_AF-A0A1J5T1J4-F1
#
_entry.id   AF-A0A1J5T1J4-F1
#
_cell.length_a   1.000
_cell.length_b   1.000
_cell.length_c   1.000
_cell.angle_alpha   90.00
_cell.angle_beta   90.00
_cell.angle_gamma   90.00
#
_symmetry.space_group_name_H-M   'P 1'
#
loop_
_entity.id
_entity.type
_entity.pdbx_description
1 polymer ?
#
loop_
_entity_poly.entity_id
_entity_poly.type
_entity_poly.pdbx_seq_one_letter_code
_entity_poly.pdbx_strand_id
1 'polypeptide(L)'
;MRKVLLFGLWLLANTALAASQPDPFPEVASAYLVELNGKSIWARHPDRRLPLASLTKLMTALLVLEQTRPDDVVTVAPSATRETGSRIGLKSGERFRVRDLLEAALIPSANDACHALADHVDGNESRFVTRMNHRARMLGMRNTHFMNACGHDKPGHYSSSTDISILVHALLEHPTLLDATSQRKMQIATLDGQHSYALENKNALIGRYEGALGLKTGFTPNAGKCLAAYARRGDDTVLFIMLHGHDRWWDAVDVLDLAFDHARHTP
;
A
#
# COMPACT_ATOMS: atom_id res chain seq x y z
N MET A 1 30.35 -22.75 -70.52
CA MET A 1 29.40 -23.21 -69.46
C MET A 1 30.12 -23.17 -68.11
N ARG A 2 29.96 -22.11 -67.31
CA ARG A 2 30.51 -22.01 -65.95
C ARG A 2 29.36 -22.13 -64.95
N LYS A 3 29.35 -23.19 -64.16
CA LYS A 3 28.38 -23.41 -63.07
C LYS A 3 28.83 -22.59 -61.85
N VAL A 4 27.98 -21.68 -61.39
CA VAL A 4 28.13 -20.96 -60.12
C VAL A 4 27.45 -21.80 -59.05
N LEU A 5 28.20 -22.27 -58.06
CA LEU A 5 27.64 -22.87 -56.84
C LEU A 5 27.35 -21.73 -55.83
N LEU A 6 26.07 -21.52 -55.52
CA LEU A 6 25.61 -20.68 -54.42
C LEU A 6 25.61 -21.51 -53.13
N PHE A 7 26.51 -21.18 -52.19
CA PHE A 7 26.47 -21.66 -50.81
C PHE A 7 25.44 -20.83 -50.05
N GLY A 8 24.29 -21.43 -49.73
CA GLY A 8 23.26 -20.81 -48.90
C GLY A 8 23.65 -20.89 -47.42
N LEU A 9 23.98 -19.76 -46.81
CA LEU A 9 24.19 -19.63 -45.36
C LEU A 9 22.81 -19.57 -44.67
N TRP A 10 22.39 -20.65 -44.03
CA TRP A 10 21.20 -20.64 -43.18
C TRP A 10 21.56 -20.04 -41.81
N LEU A 11 21.18 -18.78 -41.59
CA LEU A 11 21.16 -18.18 -40.26
C LEU A 11 20.00 -18.79 -39.46
N LEU A 12 20.32 -19.70 -38.54
CA LEU A 12 19.41 -20.12 -37.48
C LEU A 12 19.30 -18.98 -36.47
N ALA A 13 18.20 -18.22 -36.55
CA ALA A 13 17.83 -17.28 -35.50
C ALA A 13 17.39 -18.07 -34.26
N ASN A 14 18.29 -18.20 -33.28
CA ASN A 14 17.96 -18.71 -31.95
C ASN A 14 17.16 -17.64 -31.20
N THR A 15 15.83 -17.65 -31.37
CA THR A 15 14.94 -16.96 -30.44
C THR A 15 14.88 -17.78 -29.16
N ALA A 16 15.80 -17.51 -28.23
CA ALA A 16 15.63 -17.96 -26.86
C ALA A 16 14.38 -17.25 -26.31
N LEU A 17 13.24 -17.94 -26.28
CA LEU A 17 12.15 -17.55 -25.38
C LEU A 17 12.75 -17.59 -23.97
N ALA A 18 12.92 -16.43 -23.34
CA ALA A 18 13.18 -16.38 -21.91
C ALA A 18 12.02 -17.12 -21.24
N ALA A 19 12.28 -18.32 -20.73
CA ALA A 19 11.31 -19.05 -19.95
C ALA A 19 10.97 -18.17 -18.74
N SER A 20 9.72 -17.70 -18.66
CA SER A 20 9.23 -17.03 -17.45
C SER A 20 9.50 -17.97 -16.27
N GLN A 21 10.25 -17.51 -15.28
CA GLN A 21 10.42 -18.29 -14.05
C GLN A 21 9.04 -18.71 -13.54
N PRO A 22 8.86 -19.99 -13.14
CA PRO A 22 7.59 -20.43 -12.60
C PRO A 22 7.23 -19.56 -11.39
N ASP A 23 5.98 -19.11 -11.35
CA ASP A 23 5.40 -18.35 -10.25
C ASP A 23 5.59 -19.14 -8.93
N PRO A 24 6.43 -18.66 -7.98
CA PRO A 24 6.72 -19.41 -6.76
C PRO A 24 5.56 -19.41 -5.77
N PHE A 25 4.58 -18.51 -5.93
CA PHE A 25 3.51 -18.27 -4.96
C PHE A 25 2.12 -18.20 -5.62
N PRO A 26 1.69 -19.23 -6.36
CA PRO A 26 0.48 -19.17 -7.19
C PRO A 26 -0.82 -19.01 -6.38
N GLU A 27 -0.82 -19.42 -5.11
CA GLU A 27 -2.00 -19.49 -4.24
C GLU A 27 -2.00 -18.42 -3.13
N VAL A 28 -1.01 -17.52 -3.12
CA VAL A 28 -0.85 -16.52 -2.05
C VAL A 28 -2.00 -15.51 -2.03
N ALA A 29 -2.54 -15.18 -3.20
CA ALA A 29 -3.61 -14.21 -3.39
C ALA A 29 -4.25 -14.29 -4.77
N SER A 30 -5.46 -13.73 -4.88
CA SER A 30 -6.12 -13.56 -6.19
C SER A 30 -5.37 -12.63 -7.14
N ALA A 31 -4.59 -11.70 -6.59
CA ALA A 31 -3.60 -10.92 -7.32
C ALA A 31 -2.46 -10.49 -6.37
N TYR A 32 -1.22 -10.53 -6.85
CA TYR A 32 -0.06 -10.06 -6.09
C TYR A 32 1.04 -9.51 -7.00
N LEU A 33 1.94 -8.73 -6.40
CA LEU A 33 3.15 -8.20 -7.01
C LEU A 33 4.27 -8.15 -5.97
N VAL A 34 5.47 -8.55 -6.37
CA VAL A 34 6.71 -8.49 -5.58
C VAL A 34 7.75 -7.70 -6.37
N GLU A 35 8.29 -6.67 -5.74
CA GLU A 35 9.42 -5.91 -6.26
C GLU A 35 10.64 -6.07 -5.38
N LEU A 36 11.79 -6.24 -6.01
CA LEU A 36 13.11 -6.16 -5.40
C LEU A 36 13.79 -4.90 -5.93
N ASN A 37 14.17 -3.98 -5.04
CA ASN A 37 14.82 -2.72 -5.38
C ASN A 37 14.07 -1.92 -6.45
N GLY A 38 12.73 -1.89 -6.34
CA GLY A 38 11.83 -1.19 -7.26
C GLY A 38 11.64 -1.88 -8.62
N LYS A 39 12.18 -3.09 -8.82
CA LYS A 39 11.97 -3.90 -10.03
C LYS A 39 11.07 -5.08 -9.74
N SER A 40 10.03 -5.25 -10.55
CA SER A 40 9.11 -6.39 -10.40
C SER A 40 9.84 -7.69 -10.73
N ILE A 41 9.82 -8.64 -9.78
CA ILE A 41 10.44 -9.96 -9.92
C ILE A 41 9.41 -11.08 -10.00
N TRP A 42 8.28 -10.96 -9.29
CA TRP A 42 7.18 -11.91 -9.34
C TRP A 42 5.84 -11.19 -9.30
N ALA A 43 4.86 -11.72 -10.03
CA ALA A 43 3.51 -11.20 -10.02
C ALA A 43 2.49 -12.24 -10.50
N ARG A 44 1.29 -12.15 -9.96
CA ARG A 44 0.11 -12.88 -10.45
C ARG A 44 -1.04 -11.90 -10.63
N HIS A 45 -1.57 -11.85 -11.85
CA HIS A 45 -2.67 -10.97 -12.24
C HIS A 45 -2.52 -9.52 -11.71
N PRO A 46 -1.35 -8.86 -11.84
CA PRO A 46 -1.06 -7.64 -11.10
C PRO A 46 -1.96 -6.45 -11.50
N ASP A 47 -2.59 -6.49 -12.68
CA ASP A 47 -3.54 -5.48 -13.17
C ASP A 47 -5.02 -5.81 -12.87
N ARG A 48 -5.29 -6.93 -12.19
CA ARG A 48 -6.67 -7.31 -11.84
C ARG A 48 -7.26 -6.32 -10.85
N ARG A 49 -8.46 -5.82 -11.18
CA ARG A 49 -9.23 -4.92 -10.31
C ARG A 49 -9.88 -5.69 -9.19
N LEU A 50 -9.48 -5.41 -7.96
CA LEU A 50 -10.01 -6.00 -6.74
C LEU A 50 -10.30 -4.91 -5.69
N PRO A 51 -11.26 -5.11 -4.78
CA PRO A 51 -11.38 -4.26 -3.61
C PRO A 51 -10.09 -4.32 -2.78
N LEU A 52 -9.62 -3.17 -2.31
CA LEU A 52 -8.32 -3.03 -1.63
C LEU A 52 -8.43 -2.77 -0.12
N ALA A 53 -9.64 -2.73 0.42
CA ALA A 53 -9.91 -2.41 1.82
C ALA A 53 -9.11 -1.19 2.29
N SER A 54 -8.54 -1.24 3.50
CA SER A 54 -7.77 -0.13 4.08
C SER A 54 -6.43 0.19 3.39
N LEU A 55 -6.01 -0.51 2.32
CA LEU A 55 -4.91 -0.01 1.48
C LEU A 55 -5.27 1.32 0.82
N THR A 56 -6.56 1.64 0.70
CA THR A 56 -7.08 2.97 0.31
C THR A 56 -6.46 4.12 1.11
N LYS A 57 -6.15 3.89 2.39
CA LYS A 57 -5.58 4.93 3.25
C LYS A 57 -4.17 5.36 2.82
N LEU A 58 -3.50 4.60 1.96
CA LEU A 58 -2.24 5.03 1.33
C LEU A 58 -2.46 6.27 0.45
N MET A 59 -3.53 6.30 -0.35
CA MET A 59 -3.88 7.48 -1.16
C MET A 59 -4.28 8.65 -0.27
N THR A 60 -5.02 8.38 0.80
CA THR A 60 -5.37 9.41 1.79
C THR A 60 -4.12 10.01 2.43
N ALA A 61 -3.16 9.18 2.83
CA ALA A 61 -1.90 9.64 3.40
C ALA A 61 -1.10 10.48 2.40
N LEU A 62 -0.99 10.05 1.14
CA LEU A 62 -0.28 10.79 0.09
C LEU A 62 -0.87 12.18 -0.08
N LEU A 63 -2.19 12.29 -0.25
CA LEU A 63 -2.84 13.57 -0.44
C LEU A 63 -2.71 14.48 0.78
N VAL A 64 -2.80 13.94 1.99
CA VAL A 64 -2.58 14.74 3.21
C VAL A 64 -1.16 15.30 3.24
N LEU A 65 -0.16 14.47 2.95
CA LEU A 65 1.25 14.88 2.91
C LEU A 65 1.53 15.93 1.81
N GLU A 66 0.84 15.85 0.68
CA GLU A 66 0.98 16.82 -0.42
C GLU A 66 0.27 18.15 -0.16
N GLN A 67 -0.75 18.19 0.70
CA GLN A 67 -1.62 19.35 0.87
C GLN A 67 -1.48 20.06 2.22
N THR A 68 -0.77 19.45 3.18
CA THR A 68 -0.70 19.94 4.56
C THR A 68 0.70 19.80 5.12
N ARG A 69 0.96 20.50 6.23
CA ARG A 69 2.18 20.32 7.02
C ARG A 69 1.91 19.38 8.19
N PRO A 70 2.93 18.63 8.67
CA PRO A 70 2.79 17.72 9.81
C PRO A 70 2.19 18.35 11.07
N ASP A 71 2.46 19.65 11.28
CA ASP A 71 2.05 20.42 12.45
C ASP A 71 0.74 21.21 12.27
N ASP A 72 0.11 21.14 11.09
CA ASP A 72 -1.20 21.74 10.90
C ASP A 72 -2.25 21.07 11.82
N VAL A 73 -3.23 21.85 12.24
CA VAL A 73 -4.22 21.43 13.24
C VAL A 73 -5.47 20.90 12.57
N VAL A 74 -5.83 19.66 12.89
CA VAL A 74 -7.08 19.04 12.48
C VAL A 74 -8.06 19.09 13.63
N THR A 75 -9.24 19.67 13.39
CA THR A 75 -10.38 19.59 14.32
C THR A 75 -11.30 18.48 13.88
N VAL A 76 -11.54 17.50 14.76
CA VAL A 76 -12.39 16.33 14.47
C VAL A 76 -13.85 16.78 14.30
N ALA A 77 -14.40 16.60 13.10
CA ALA A 77 -15.80 16.89 12.80
C ALA A 77 -16.72 15.74 13.27
N PRO A 78 -18.02 16.00 13.53
CA PRO A 78 -18.99 14.96 13.85
C PRO A 78 -19.12 13.86 12.78
N SER A 79 -18.81 14.16 11.52
CA SER A 79 -18.76 13.17 10.41
C SER A 79 -17.77 12.06 10.70
N ALA A 80 -16.53 12.42 11.03
CA ALA A 80 -15.47 11.48 11.33
C ALA A 80 -15.80 10.56 12.52
N THR A 81 -16.52 11.06 13.53
CA THR A 81 -16.91 10.25 14.69
C THR A 81 -18.02 9.23 14.40
N ARG A 82 -18.68 9.30 13.24
CA ARG A 82 -19.71 8.35 12.80
C ARG A 82 -19.15 7.18 11.98
N GLU A 83 -17.84 7.17 11.75
CA GLU A 83 -17.17 6.06 11.07
C GLU A 83 -17.43 4.72 11.74
N THR A 84 -17.28 3.62 11.00
CA THR A 84 -17.46 2.26 11.53
C THR A 84 -16.19 1.43 11.32
N GLY A 85 -16.15 0.19 11.83
CA GLY A 85 -14.99 -0.69 11.70
C GLY A 85 -13.84 -0.28 12.61
N SER A 86 -12.62 -0.24 12.07
CA SER A 86 -11.41 0.07 12.86
C SER A 86 -11.39 1.55 13.26
N ARG A 87 -11.33 1.84 14.56
CA ARG A 87 -11.40 3.20 15.11
C ARG A 87 -10.56 3.32 16.37
N ILE A 88 -10.16 4.55 16.71
CA ILE A 88 -9.58 4.88 18.02
C ILE A 88 -10.55 5.64 18.93
N GLY A 89 -11.73 6.01 18.42
CA GLY A 89 -12.78 6.64 19.22
C GLY A 89 -12.57 8.14 19.39
N LEU A 90 -12.15 8.82 18.33
CA LEU A 90 -12.03 10.29 18.33
C LEU A 90 -13.39 10.93 18.65
N LYS A 91 -13.37 12.05 19.38
CA LYS A 91 -14.55 12.82 19.74
C LYS A 91 -14.60 14.13 18.95
N SER A 92 -15.82 14.59 18.69
CA SER A 92 -16.04 15.83 17.95
C SER A 92 -15.45 17.01 18.72
N GLY A 93 -14.77 17.90 18.00
CA GLY A 93 -14.12 19.09 18.56
C GLY A 93 -12.70 18.86 19.09
N GLU A 94 -12.25 17.60 19.20
CA GLU A 94 -10.86 17.32 19.53
C GLU A 94 -9.92 17.86 18.45
N ARG A 95 -8.74 18.30 18.87
CA ARG A 95 -7.72 18.87 17.99
C ARG A 95 -6.45 18.07 18.07
N PHE A 96 -5.91 17.70 16.92
CA PHE A 96 -4.66 16.93 16.78
C PHE A 96 -3.77 17.57 15.71
N ARG A 97 -2.49 17.21 15.71
CA ARG A 97 -1.63 17.52 14.57
C ARG A 97 -1.93 16.54 13.44
N VAL A 98 -1.72 16.95 12.19
CA VAL A 98 -1.85 16.09 11.02
C VAL A 98 -1.03 14.80 11.17
N ARG A 99 0.22 14.91 11.65
CA ARG A 99 1.10 13.73 11.84
C ARG A 99 0.50 12.68 12.78
N ASP A 100 -0.15 13.12 13.86
CA ASP A 100 -0.75 12.24 14.87
C ASP A 100 -1.93 11.45 14.26
N LEU A 101 -2.75 12.12 13.44
CA LEU A 101 -3.86 11.47 12.75
C LEU A 101 -3.40 10.59 11.59
N LEU A 102 -2.30 10.91 10.92
CA LEU A 102 -1.68 10.02 9.93
C LEU A 102 -1.19 8.74 10.59
N GLU A 103 -0.51 8.83 11.73
CA GLU A 103 -0.10 7.68 12.53
C GLU A 103 -1.31 6.81 12.91
N ALA A 104 -2.39 7.41 13.42
CA ALA A 104 -3.63 6.70 13.74
C ALA A 104 -4.30 6.06 12.50
N ALA A 105 -4.29 6.74 11.35
CA ALA A 105 -4.86 6.21 10.12
C ALA A 105 -4.05 5.03 9.55
N LEU A 106 -2.73 5.01 9.73
CA LEU A 106 -1.86 4.00 9.13
C LEU A 106 -1.60 2.80 10.06
N ILE A 107 -1.39 3.03 11.36
CA ILE A 107 -0.94 2.01 12.33
C ILE A 107 -2.11 1.10 12.77
N PRO A 108 -3.10 1.58 13.54
CA PRO A 108 -4.29 0.80 13.88
C PRO A 108 -5.35 0.86 12.78
N SER A 109 -5.09 1.51 11.65
CA SER A 109 -6.03 1.62 10.53
C SER A 109 -7.31 2.40 10.87
N ALA A 110 -7.22 3.42 11.72
CA ALA A 110 -8.38 4.13 12.27
C ALA A 110 -9.15 4.91 11.18
N ASN A 111 -10.42 4.56 10.99
CA ASN A 111 -11.31 5.17 10.01
C ASN A 111 -11.74 6.58 10.43
N ASP A 112 -11.95 6.82 11.72
CA ASP A 112 -12.27 8.15 12.26
C ASP A 112 -11.12 9.14 12.06
N ALA A 113 -9.87 8.73 12.29
CA ALA A 113 -8.70 9.57 11.96
C ALA A 113 -8.57 9.82 10.44
N CYS A 114 -8.75 8.78 9.62
CA CYS A 114 -8.71 8.88 8.17
C CYS A 114 -9.78 9.84 7.61
N HIS A 115 -11.02 9.75 8.08
CA HIS A 115 -12.09 10.66 7.65
C HIS A 115 -11.83 12.09 8.13
N ALA A 116 -11.35 12.28 9.37
CA ALA A 116 -11.00 13.60 9.86
C ALA A 116 -9.91 14.29 9.00
N LEU A 117 -8.92 13.52 8.54
CA LEU A 117 -7.92 14.00 7.59
C LEU A 117 -8.52 14.37 6.23
N ALA A 118 -9.43 13.54 5.68
CA ALA A 118 -10.11 13.84 4.42
C ALA A 118 -10.96 15.12 4.51
N ASP A 119 -11.71 15.27 5.59
CA ASP A 119 -12.48 16.48 5.89
C ASP A 119 -11.57 17.70 6.05
N HIS A 120 -10.41 17.55 6.68
CA HIS A 120 -9.45 18.65 6.84
C HIS A 120 -8.90 19.16 5.50
N VAL A 121 -8.57 18.25 4.58
CA VAL A 121 -7.96 18.61 3.30
C VAL A 121 -8.96 19.25 2.33
N ASP A 122 -10.18 18.70 2.22
CA ASP A 122 -11.14 19.12 1.18
C ASP A 122 -12.50 19.59 1.71
N GLY A 123 -12.65 19.68 3.04
CA GLY A 123 -13.87 20.11 3.72
C GLY A 123 -14.96 19.03 3.82
N ASN A 124 -14.90 17.98 2.99
CA ASN A 124 -15.73 16.78 3.11
C ASN A 124 -15.17 15.61 2.29
N GLU A 125 -15.54 14.38 2.68
CA GLU A 125 -15.13 13.15 1.98
C GLU A 125 -15.45 13.12 0.48
N SER A 126 -16.60 13.66 0.03
CA SER A 126 -16.97 13.60 -1.39
C SER A 126 -15.98 14.36 -2.29
N ARG A 127 -15.60 15.58 -1.85
CA ARG A 127 -14.57 16.38 -2.54
C ARG A 127 -13.21 15.69 -2.45
N PHE A 128 -12.88 15.11 -1.30
CA PHE A 128 -11.64 14.35 -1.13
C PHE A 128 -11.55 13.16 -2.08
N VAL A 129 -12.64 12.38 -2.24
CA VAL A 129 -12.68 11.25 -3.18
C VAL A 129 -12.52 11.71 -4.64
N THR A 130 -13.02 12.90 -5.00
CA THR A 130 -12.75 13.49 -6.31
C THR A 130 -11.25 13.77 -6.50
N ARG A 131 -10.59 14.31 -5.47
CA ARG A 131 -9.13 14.52 -5.46
C ARG A 131 -8.36 13.20 -5.53
N MET A 132 -8.76 12.17 -4.78
CA MET A 132 -8.14 10.83 -4.82
C MET A 132 -8.15 10.27 -6.25
N ASN A 133 -9.28 10.32 -6.92
CA ASN A 133 -9.40 9.82 -8.29
C ASN A 133 -8.65 10.70 -9.31
N HIS A 134 -8.57 12.01 -9.08
CA HIS A 134 -7.72 12.88 -9.88
C HIS A 134 -6.24 12.53 -9.72
N ARG A 135 -5.76 12.35 -8.49
CA ARG A 135 -4.37 11.99 -8.21
C ARG A 135 -4.02 10.60 -8.75
N ALA A 136 -4.91 9.62 -8.62
CA ALA A 136 -4.73 8.30 -9.21
C ALA A 136 -4.48 8.37 -10.73
N ARG A 137 -5.26 9.18 -11.46
CA ARG A 137 -5.04 9.40 -12.90
C ARG A 137 -3.69 10.06 -13.20
N MET A 138 -3.31 11.07 -12.41
CA MET A 138 -2.02 11.75 -12.57
C MET A 138 -0.81 10.84 -12.32
N LEU A 139 -0.95 9.88 -11.40
CA LEU A 139 0.06 8.85 -11.14
C LEU A 139 0.06 7.73 -12.20
N GLY A 140 -0.96 7.66 -13.07
CA GLY A 140 -1.09 6.59 -14.04
C GLY A 140 -1.69 5.30 -13.49
N MET A 141 -2.39 5.36 -12.35
CA MET A 141 -3.11 4.22 -11.75
C MET A 141 -4.38 3.91 -12.56
N ARG A 142 -4.23 3.15 -13.65
CA ARG A 142 -5.27 2.90 -14.69
C ARG A 142 -6.35 1.91 -14.26
N ASN A 143 -6.09 1.15 -13.21
CA ASN A 143 -6.96 0.11 -12.67
C ASN A 143 -7.43 0.45 -11.25
N THR A 144 -7.57 1.73 -10.95
CA THR A 144 -7.97 2.25 -9.64
C THR A 144 -9.15 3.18 -9.73
N HIS A 145 -10.09 3.02 -8.80
CA HIS A 145 -11.16 3.97 -8.55
C HIS A 145 -11.55 3.96 -7.07
N PHE A 146 -11.57 5.15 -6.46
CA PHE A 146 -11.93 5.35 -5.07
C PHE A 146 -13.37 5.85 -4.93
N MET A 147 -14.06 5.36 -3.91
CA MET A 147 -15.47 5.66 -3.59
C MET A 147 -15.68 6.21 -2.17
N ASN A 148 -14.61 6.20 -1.37
CA ASN A 148 -14.50 6.67 0.01
C ASN A 148 -13.01 6.79 0.36
N ALA A 149 -12.68 7.50 1.44
CA ALA A 149 -11.30 7.77 1.83
C ALA A 149 -10.64 6.62 2.62
N CYS A 150 -11.45 5.75 3.23
CA CYS A 150 -10.96 4.85 4.28
C CYS A 150 -11.02 3.35 3.94
N GLY A 151 -11.52 2.99 2.75
CA GLY A 151 -11.47 1.62 2.24
C GLY A 151 -12.66 0.76 2.66
N HIS A 152 -13.82 1.37 2.89
CA HIS A 152 -15.07 0.62 3.10
C HIS A 152 -15.54 -0.04 1.81
N ASP A 153 -16.18 -1.19 1.93
CA ASP A 153 -16.79 -1.88 0.79
C ASP A 153 -17.84 -1.01 0.12
N LYS A 154 -17.65 -0.73 -1.17
CA LYS A 154 -18.58 0.05 -1.98
C LYS A 154 -18.45 -0.34 -3.45
N PRO A 155 -19.56 -0.49 -4.20
CA PRO A 155 -19.50 -0.75 -5.63
C PRO A 155 -18.64 0.30 -6.34
N GLY A 156 -17.76 -0.15 -7.22
CA GLY A 156 -16.80 0.71 -7.92
C GLY A 156 -15.58 1.13 -7.10
N HIS A 157 -15.37 0.60 -5.89
CA HIS A 157 -14.15 0.83 -5.10
C HIS A 157 -13.14 -0.29 -5.34
N TYR A 158 -12.08 -0.02 -6.10
CA TYR A 158 -11.10 -1.04 -6.48
C TYR A 158 -9.72 -0.45 -6.81
N SER A 159 -8.72 -1.31 -6.83
CA SER A 159 -7.37 -1.05 -7.35
C SER A 159 -6.78 -2.33 -7.93
N SER A 160 -5.57 -2.26 -8.46
CA SER A 160 -4.73 -3.42 -8.78
C SER A 160 -3.43 -3.39 -7.96
N SER A 161 -2.68 -4.51 -7.94
CA SER A 161 -1.38 -4.58 -7.25
C SER A 161 -0.33 -3.70 -7.94
N THR A 162 -0.37 -3.60 -9.29
CA THR A 162 0.45 -2.65 -10.06
C THR A 162 0.20 -1.20 -9.60
N ASP A 163 -1.06 -0.80 -9.55
CA ASP A 163 -1.43 0.57 -9.19
C ASP A 163 -1.07 0.90 -7.74
N ILE A 164 -1.24 -0.06 -6.82
CA ILE A 164 -0.81 0.12 -5.43
C ILE A 164 0.72 0.27 -5.36
N SER A 165 1.50 -0.44 -6.18
CA SER A 165 2.95 -0.24 -6.23
C SER A 165 3.31 1.19 -6.62
N ILE A 166 2.70 1.72 -7.68
CA ILE A 166 2.88 3.11 -8.12
C ILE A 166 2.58 4.09 -6.97
N LEU A 167 1.48 3.87 -6.25
CA LEU A 167 1.10 4.69 -5.10
C LEU A 167 2.11 4.57 -3.95
N VAL A 168 2.62 3.37 -3.68
CA VAL A 168 3.64 3.15 -2.64
C VAL A 168 4.93 3.89 -3.00
N HIS A 169 5.39 3.84 -4.25
CA HIS A 169 6.58 4.60 -4.66
C HIS A 169 6.42 6.10 -4.49
N ALA A 170 5.24 6.66 -4.84
CA ALA A 170 4.95 8.07 -4.58
C ALA A 170 4.95 8.40 -3.08
N LEU A 171 4.48 7.49 -2.23
CA LEU A 171 4.54 7.65 -0.77
C LEU A 171 5.97 7.54 -0.21
N LEU A 172 6.83 6.71 -0.80
CA LEU A 172 8.20 6.51 -0.34
C LEU A 172 9.09 7.76 -0.55
N GLU A 173 8.66 8.72 -1.37
CA GLU A 173 9.26 10.06 -1.45
C GLU A 173 9.06 10.88 -0.15
N HIS A 174 8.17 10.42 0.75
CA HIS A 174 7.92 10.96 2.08
C HIS A 174 8.40 9.98 3.17
N PRO A 175 9.72 9.88 3.43
CA PRO A 175 10.31 8.79 4.20
C PRO A 175 9.83 8.72 5.66
N THR A 176 9.36 9.82 6.23
CA THR A 176 8.84 9.89 7.62
C THR A 176 7.65 8.97 7.86
N LEU A 177 6.95 8.52 6.81
CA LEU A 177 5.86 7.55 6.93
C LEU A 177 6.35 6.15 7.34
N LEU A 178 7.57 5.76 6.94
CA LEU A 178 8.17 4.50 7.36
C LEU A 178 8.56 4.53 8.83
N ASP A 179 8.96 5.69 9.36
CA ASP A 179 9.25 5.85 10.79
C ASP A 179 8.03 5.52 11.63
N ALA A 180 6.84 5.99 11.23
CA ALA A 180 5.58 5.69 11.89
C ALA A 180 5.15 4.23 11.71
N THR A 181 5.12 3.73 10.47
CA THR A 181 4.57 2.39 10.16
C THR A 181 5.46 1.23 10.62
N SER A 182 6.73 1.51 10.97
CA SER A 182 7.66 0.56 11.59
C SER A 182 7.53 0.49 13.13
N GLN A 183 6.78 1.39 13.77
CA GLN A 183 6.56 1.31 15.22
C GLN A 183 5.53 0.24 15.58
N ARG A 184 5.82 -0.54 16.62
CA ARG A 184 4.85 -1.51 17.19
C ARG A 184 3.70 -0.84 17.91
N LYS A 185 4.03 0.17 18.71
CA LYS A 185 3.10 0.93 19.53
C LYS A 185 3.49 2.39 19.47
N MET A 186 2.48 3.26 19.45
CA MET A 186 2.64 4.70 19.57
C MET A 186 1.55 5.24 20.48
N GLN A 187 1.65 6.52 20.82
CA GLN A 187 0.61 7.22 21.53
C GLN A 187 0.46 8.61 20.92
N ILE A 188 -0.78 9.03 20.70
CA ILE A 188 -1.12 10.39 20.29
C ILE A 188 -1.97 11.04 21.37
N ALA A 189 -1.96 12.37 21.42
CA ALA A 189 -2.74 13.13 22.39
C ALA A 189 -3.39 14.35 21.74
N THR A 190 -4.51 14.78 22.30
CA THR A 190 -5.13 16.05 21.90
C THR A 190 -4.20 17.22 22.22
N LEU A 191 -4.28 18.30 21.45
CA LEU A 191 -3.43 19.49 21.65
C LEU A 191 -3.63 20.17 23.01
N ASP A 192 -4.77 19.97 23.67
CA ASP A 192 -5.06 20.44 25.02
C ASP A 192 -4.63 19.46 26.13
N GLY A 193 -4.07 18.30 25.75
CA GLY A 193 -3.60 17.25 26.64
C GLY A 193 -4.69 16.49 27.40
N GLN A 194 -5.98 16.73 27.12
CA GLN A 194 -7.08 16.13 27.88
C GLN A 194 -7.31 14.65 27.55
N HIS A 195 -7.03 14.22 26.31
CA HIS A 195 -7.17 12.83 25.90
C HIS A 195 -5.90 12.31 25.24
N SER A 196 -5.63 11.02 25.43
CA SER A 196 -4.56 10.31 24.73
C SER A 196 -5.05 8.93 24.25
N TYR A 197 -4.47 8.47 23.14
CA TYR A 197 -4.88 7.27 22.43
C TYR A 197 -3.66 6.41 22.16
N ALA A 198 -3.67 5.19 22.68
CA ALA A 198 -2.67 4.19 22.34
C ALA A 198 -2.95 3.64 20.94
N LEU A 199 -1.91 3.60 20.12
CA LEU A 199 -1.92 3.06 18.77
C LEU A 199 -1.15 1.74 18.79
N GLU A 200 -1.79 0.67 18.31
CA GLU A 200 -1.13 -0.63 18.14
C GLU A 200 -1.12 -1.02 16.68
N ASN A 201 0.05 -1.43 16.19
CA ASN A 201 0.24 -1.74 14.79
C ASN A 201 -0.46 -3.05 14.43
N LYS A 202 -1.33 -3.00 13.41
CA LYS A 202 -2.02 -4.18 12.89
C LYS A 202 -1.16 -5.03 11.97
N ASN A 203 -0.02 -4.52 11.52
CA ASN A 203 0.92 -5.28 10.71
C ASN A 203 1.74 -6.23 11.60
N ALA A 204 1.41 -7.53 11.54
CA ALA A 204 2.04 -8.54 12.37
C ALA A 204 3.52 -8.78 12.05
N LEU A 205 4.00 -8.32 10.88
CA LEU A 205 5.42 -8.36 10.53
C LEU A 205 6.25 -7.44 11.46
N ILE A 206 5.66 -6.37 11.99
CA ILE A 206 6.41 -5.34 12.73
C ILE A 206 6.97 -5.89 14.05
N GLY A 207 8.30 -5.86 14.14
CA GLY A 207 9.14 -6.43 15.19
C GLY A 207 9.11 -7.97 15.29
N ARG A 208 8.50 -8.67 14.34
CA ARG A 208 8.52 -10.14 14.25
C ARG A 208 9.32 -10.62 13.05
N TYR A 209 9.30 -9.87 11.96
CA TYR A 209 10.06 -10.12 10.76
C TYR A 209 11.21 -9.11 10.66
N GLU A 210 12.43 -9.63 10.52
CA GLU A 210 13.63 -8.79 10.42
C GLU A 210 13.57 -7.90 9.17
N GLY A 211 13.81 -6.60 9.37
CA GLY A 211 13.81 -5.62 8.29
C GLY A 211 12.44 -5.08 7.91
N ALA A 212 11.35 -5.51 8.56
CA ALA A 212 10.00 -5.01 8.25
C ALA A 212 9.86 -3.52 8.61
N LEU A 213 9.47 -2.70 7.63
CA LEU A 213 9.30 -1.24 7.76
C LEU A 213 7.82 -0.80 7.71
N GLY A 214 6.90 -1.69 7.37
CA GLY A 214 5.46 -1.43 7.53
C GLY A 214 4.71 -1.28 6.22
N LEU A 215 4.19 -0.07 5.96
CA LEU A 215 3.09 0.26 5.05
C LEU A 215 1.69 -0.03 5.62
N LYS A 216 0.95 -1.01 5.08
CA LYS A 216 -0.50 -1.05 5.36
C LYS A 216 -1.15 -2.41 5.19
N THR A 217 -2.04 -2.71 6.11
CA THR A 217 -2.94 -3.87 6.08
C THR A 217 -4.35 -3.47 5.63
N GLY A 218 -5.11 -4.40 5.06
CA GLY A 218 -6.54 -4.22 4.76
C GLY A 218 -7.36 -5.49 4.97
N PHE A 219 -8.60 -5.34 5.41
CA PHE A 219 -9.60 -6.41 5.39
C PHE A 219 -11.01 -5.82 5.34
N THR A 220 -11.83 -6.37 4.46
CA THR A 220 -13.29 -6.25 4.45
C THR A 220 -13.87 -7.58 3.94
N PRO A 221 -15.16 -7.86 4.14
CA PRO A 221 -15.79 -9.06 3.58
C PRO A 221 -15.58 -9.21 2.06
N ASN A 222 -15.65 -8.13 1.27
CA ASN A 222 -15.47 -8.23 -0.18
C ASN A 222 -14.01 -8.23 -0.64
N ALA A 223 -13.12 -7.54 0.09
CA ALA A 223 -11.70 -7.47 -0.27
C ALA A 223 -10.90 -8.72 0.14
N GLY A 224 -11.36 -9.46 1.15
CA GLY A 224 -10.53 -10.46 1.81
C GLY A 224 -9.33 -9.81 2.51
N LYS A 225 -8.26 -10.57 2.75
CA LYS A 225 -7.04 -10.02 3.36
C LYS A 225 -6.19 -9.34 2.29
N CYS A 226 -5.90 -8.06 2.51
CA CYS A 226 -4.97 -7.27 1.69
C CYS A 226 -3.74 -6.87 2.50
N LEU A 227 -2.61 -6.69 1.83
CA LEU A 227 -1.35 -6.21 2.40
C LEU A 227 -0.57 -5.42 1.36
N ALA A 228 0.02 -4.31 1.79
CA ALA A 228 1.26 -3.78 1.24
C ALA A 228 2.29 -3.87 2.37
N ALA A 229 3.39 -4.58 2.12
CA ALA A 229 4.48 -4.78 3.07
C ALA A 229 5.78 -4.32 2.44
N TYR A 230 6.54 -3.52 3.18
CA TYR A 230 7.87 -3.08 2.78
C TYR A 230 8.90 -3.55 3.80
N ALA A 231 10.00 -4.11 3.32
CA ALA A 231 11.10 -4.58 4.16
C ALA A 231 12.45 -4.21 3.55
N ARG A 232 13.48 -4.07 4.39
CA ARG A 232 14.85 -3.80 3.99
C ARG A 232 15.84 -4.71 4.74
N ARG A 233 16.80 -5.30 4.03
CA ARG A 233 17.94 -6.03 4.60
C ARG A 233 19.21 -5.61 3.85
N GLY A 234 20.15 -4.96 4.55
CA GLY A 234 21.29 -4.31 3.89
C GLY A 234 20.80 -3.21 2.94
N ASP A 235 21.31 -3.23 1.71
CA ASP A 235 20.91 -2.29 0.65
C ASP A 235 19.66 -2.74 -0.11
N ASP A 236 19.24 -4.01 0.08
CA ASP A 236 18.10 -4.57 -0.62
C ASP A 236 16.78 -4.21 0.05
N THR A 237 15.79 -3.89 -0.78
CA THR A 237 14.43 -3.56 -0.37
C THR A 237 13.43 -4.43 -1.12
N VAL A 238 12.42 -4.92 -0.42
CA VAL A 238 11.34 -5.72 -0.99
C VAL A 238 10.00 -5.05 -0.71
N LEU A 239 9.22 -4.85 -1.76
CA LEU A 239 7.82 -4.47 -1.69
C LEU A 239 6.96 -5.66 -2.09
N PHE A 240 6.10 -6.12 -1.18
CA PHE A 240 5.12 -7.17 -1.44
C PHE A 240 3.70 -6.60 -1.31
N ILE A 241 2.91 -6.74 -2.38
CA ILE A 241 1.51 -6.34 -2.43
C ILE A 241 0.65 -7.55 -2.75
N MET A 242 -0.38 -7.81 -1.94
CA MET A 242 -1.36 -8.87 -2.16
C MET A 242 -2.79 -8.35 -1.96
N LEU A 243 -3.68 -8.80 -2.84
CA LEU A 243 -5.11 -8.50 -2.83
C LEU A 243 -5.91 -9.80 -2.80
N HIS A 244 -6.82 -9.90 -1.82
CA HIS A 244 -7.66 -11.08 -1.60
C HIS A 244 -6.83 -12.36 -1.41
N GLY A 245 -6.00 -12.39 -0.37
CA GLY A 245 -5.22 -13.57 -0.02
C GLY A 245 -5.74 -14.36 1.17
N HIS A 246 -5.15 -15.55 1.34
CA HIS A 246 -5.60 -16.57 2.28
C HIS A 246 -4.90 -16.43 3.64
N ASP A 247 -3.57 -16.52 3.68
CA ASP A 247 -2.79 -16.47 4.91
C ASP A 247 -1.72 -15.37 4.90
N ARG A 248 -2.21 -14.13 4.83
CA ARG A 248 -1.44 -12.88 4.72
C ARG A 248 -0.11 -12.81 5.50
N TRP A 249 0.02 -13.46 6.65
CA TRP A 249 1.25 -13.34 7.46
C TRP A 249 2.29 -14.39 7.10
N TRP A 250 1.93 -15.66 7.08
CA TRP A 250 2.86 -16.73 6.71
C TRP A 250 3.27 -16.60 5.24
N ASP A 251 2.29 -16.32 4.38
CA ASP A 251 2.50 -15.98 2.98
C ASP A 251 3.51 -14.84 2.80
N ALA A 252 3.35 -13.75 3.55
CA ALA A 252 4.27 -12.61 3.46
C ALA A 252 5.68 -12.96 3.94
N VAL A 253 5.83 -13.79 4.98
CA VAL A 253 7.15 -14.25 5.45
C VAL A 253 7.85 -15.04 4.35
N ASP A 254 7.17 -16.04 3.78
CA ASP A 254 7.74 -16.90 2.75
C ASP A 254 8.11 -16.10 1.48
N VAL A 255 7.24 -15.19 1.05
CA VAL A 255 7.50 -14.32 -0.11
C VAL A 255 8.69 -13.39 0.13
N LEU A 256 8.73 -12.73 1.29
CA LEU A 256 9.81 -11.79 1.60
C LEU A 256 11.16 -12.52 1.74
N ASP A 257 11.18 -13.69 2.40
CA ASP A 257 12.41 -14.47 2.55
C ASP A 257 12.92 -14.95 1.19
N LEU A 258 12.04 -15.48 0.33
CA LEU A 258 12.45 -15.87 -1.02
C LEU A 258 12.96 -14.69 -1.84
N ALA A 259 12.35 -13.50 -1.72
CA ALA A 259 12.79 -12.29 -2.42
C ALA A 259 14.19 -11.82 -1.97
N PHE A 260 14.46 -11.82 -0.66
CA PHE A 260 15.80 -11.51 -0.14
C PHE A 260 16.82 -12.59 -0.48
N ASP A 261 16.40 -13.85 -0.57
CA ASP A 261 17.25 -14.94 -1.05
C ASP A 261 17.58 -14.77 -2.52
N HIS A 262 16.62 -14.37 -3.34
CA HIS A 262 16.83 -14.05 -4.75
C HIS A 262 17.84 -12.91 -4.93
N ALA A 263 17.77 -11.85 -4.11
CA ALA A 263 18.70 -10.73 -4.15
C ALA A 263 20.18 -11.17 -3.94
N ARG A 264 20.42 -12.13 -3.04
CA ARG A 264 21.78 -12.63 -2.77
C ARG A 264 22.39 -13.46 -3.91
N HIS A 265 21.58 -13.93 -4.84
CA HIS A 265 22.01 -14.82 -5.93
C HIS A 265 21.91 -14.19 -7.32
N THR A 266 21.37 -12.97 -7.42
CA THR A 266 21.28 -12.21 -8.67
C THR A 266 22.23 -11.01 -8.58
N PRO A 267 23.31 -10.96 -9.39
CA PRO A 267 24.31 -9.89 -9.33
C PRO A 267 23.81 -8.52 -9.81
#